data_AF-A0A3M5TZ08-F1
#
_entry.id   AF-A0A3M5TZ08-F1
#
_cell.length_a   1.000
_cell.length_b   1.000
_cell.length_c   1.000
_cell.angle_alpha   90.00
_cell.angle_beta   90.00
_cell.angle_gamma   90.00
#
_symmetry.space_group_name_H-M   'P 1'
#
loop_
_entity.id
_entity.type
_entity.pdbx_description
1 polymer ?
#
loop_
_entity_poly.entity_id
_entity_poly.type
_entity_poly.pdbx_seq_one_letter_code
_entity_poly.pdbx_strand_id
1 'polypeptide(L)'
;MKHQLEVRLTAQTVECFHANQRVASHLRSQHKGRHTTQTEHMPKSHREHAEWTPQRLIRWAEQTGPNTAGVIAYILERRIHPQHGFRACLGILRLSKQHGEARLEAACQRALALGACSYKSLESILRQGLEKLPLSQQNLPLLPDEHINLRGPGYYH
;
A
#
# COMPACT_ATOMS: atom_id res chain seq x y z
N MET A 1 31.70 -9.77 0.59
CA MET A 1 32.12 -11.04 -0.06
C MET A 1 31.09 -12.10 0.25
N LYS A 2 30.83 -13.03 -0.68
CA LYS A 2 29.95 -14.17 -0.44
C LYS A 2 30.82 -15.37 -0.06
N HIS A 3 30.46 -16.07 1.01
CA HIS A 3 31.15 -17.28 1.46
C HIS A 3 30.33 -18.51 1.06
N GLN A 4 30.99 -19.56 0.57
CA GLN A 4 30.34 -20.83 0.31
C GLN A 4 30.11 -21.55 1.64
N LEU A 5 28.90 -22.09 1.82
CA LEU A 5 28.53 -22.86 2.99
C LEU A 5 28.13 -24.27 2.56
N GLU A 6 28.51 -25.25 3.37
CA GLU A 6 28.02 -26.62 3.27
C GLU A 6 26.79 -26.78 4.16
N VAL A 7 25.76 -27.48 3.68
CA VAL A 7 24.51 -27.67 4.41
C VAL A 7 24.32 -29.15 4.72
N ARG A 8 24.11 -29.46 5.99
CA ARG A 8 23.70 -30.78 6.46
C ARG A 8 22.22 -30.77 6.80
N LEU A 9 21.44 -31.64 6.16
CA LEU A 9 20.02 -31.82 6.39
C LEU A 9 19.78 -33.06 7.24
N THR A 10 19.12 -32.90 8.38
CA THR A 10 18.68 -34.02 9.22
C THR A 10 17.15 -34.13 9.22
N ALA A 11 16.60 -35.09 9.98
CA ALA A 11 15.17 -35.24 10.16
C ALA A 11 14.51 -33.99 10.80
N GLN A 12 15.21 -33.33 11.72
CA GLN A 12 14.66 -32.23 12.52
C GLN A 12 15.40 -30.90 12.37
N THR A 13 16.60 -30.89 11.80
CA THR A 13 17.45 -29.70 11.74
C THR A 13 18.09 -29.48 10.38
N VAL A 14 18.41 -28.22 10.11
CA VAL A 14 19.24 -27.77 8.99
C VAL A 14 20.44 -27.08 9.58
N GLU A 15 21.64 -27.59 9.31
CA GLU A 15 22.89 -27.05 9.84
C GLU A 15 23.77 -26.53 8.71
N CYS A 16 24.42 -25.38 8.94
CA CYS A 16 25.29 -24.71 7.98
C CYS A 16 26.73 -24.71 8.50
N PHE A 17 27.67 -25.07 7.63
CA PHE A 17 29.09 -25.18 7.94
C PHE A 17 29.92 -24.29 7.01
N HIS A 18 30.97 -23.67 7.56
CA HIS A 18 32.00 -22.96 6.83
C HIS A 18 33.36 -23.55 7.22
N ALA A 19 34.14 -24.05 6.27
CA ALA A 19 35.44 -24.69 6.54
C ALA A 19 35.37 -25.74 7.68
N ASN A 20 34.38 -26.64 7.61
CA ASN A 20 34.13 -27.70 8.59
C ASN A 20 33.74 -27.25 10.01
N GLN A 21 33.49 -25.95 10.23
CA GLN A 21 32.94 -25.41 11.48
C GLN A 21 31.46 -25.08 11.32
N ARG A 22 30.63 -25.50 12.28
CA ARG A 22 29.20 -25.18 12.27
C ARG A 22 28.99 -23.70 12.62
N VAL A 23 28.42 -22.94 11.69
CA VAL A 23 28.17 -21.50 11.84
C VAL A 23 26.71 -21.17 12.14
N ALA A 24 25.77 -22.06 11.80
CA ALA A 24 24.36 -21.91 12.12
C ALA A 24 23.64 -23.26 12.21
N SER A 25 22.53 -23.31 12.94
CA SER A 25 21.63 -24.46 13.04
C SER A 25 20.20 -23.99 13.23
N HIS A 26 19.27 -24.58 12.47
CA HIS A 26 17.85 -24.22 12.50
C HIS A 26 16.98 -25.46 12.64
N LEU A 27 15.81 -25.31 13.25
CA LEU A 27 14.77 -26.32 13.19
C LEU A 27 14.26 -26.45 11.76
N ARG A 28 14.12 -27.68 11.27
CA ARG A 28 13.60 -27.98 9.94
C ARG A 28 12.07 -27.82 9.93
N SER A 29 11.57 -26.97 9.04
CA SER A 29 10.13 -26.87 8.78
C SER A 29 9.58 -28.15 8.17
N GLN A 30 8.45 -28.64 8.68
CA GLN A 30 7.71 -29.76 8.09
C GLN A 30 6.67 -29.30 7.04
N HIS A 31 6.46 -28.00 6.89
CA HIS A 31 5.49 -27.44 5.95
C HIS A 31 6.06 -27.41 4.53
N LYS A 32 5.55 -28.29 3.65
CA LYS A 32 5.96 -28.35 2.24
C LYS A 32 5.65 -27.02 1.52
N GLY A 33 6.61 -26.55 0.71
CA GLY A 33 6.45 -25.36 -0.13
C GLY A 33 6.41 -24.01 0.61
N ARG A 34 6.74 -24.00 1.91
CA ARG A 34 6.79 -22.78 2.73
C ARG A 34 8.22 -22.45 3.12
N HIS A 35 8.52 -21.16 3.22
CA HIS A 35 9.80 -20.66 3.71
C HIS A 35 9.71 -20.38 5.21
N THR A 36 10.75 -20.72 5.96
CA THR A 36 10.93 -20.35 7.36
C THR A 36 12.17 -19.49 7.48
N THR A 37 12.06 -18.33 8.12
CA THR A 37 13.17 -17.40 8.30
C THR A 37 13.37 -17.14 9.78
N GLN A 38 14.61 -17.26 10.25
CA GLN A 38 14.98 -16.84 11.60
C GLN A 38 15.40 -15.37 11.56
N THR A 39 14.67 -14.52 12.27
CA THR A 39 14.86 -13.07 12.30
C THR A 39 16.27 -12.66 12.71
N GLU A 40 16.95 -13.47 13.50
CA GLU A 40 18.31 -13.27 14.00
C GLU A 40 19.35 -13.21 12.87
N HIS A 41 19.15 -13.99 11.81
CA HIS A 41 20.05 -14.06 10.65
C HIS A 41 19.65 -13.10 9.52
N MET A 42 18.51 -12.42 9.68
CA MET A 42 18.05 -11.46 8.70
C MET A 42 18.95 -10.20 8.77
N PRO A 43 19.42 -9.66 7.63
CA PRO A 43 20.18 -8.42 7.59
C PRO A 43 19.44 -7.29 8.29
N LYS A 44 20.17 -6.35 8.92
CA LYS A 44 19.57 -5.25 9.70
C LYS A 44 18.52 -4.45 8.91
N SER A 45 18.79 -4.13 7.65
CA SER A 45 17.84 -3.45 6.77
C SER A 45 16.55 -4.24 6.54
N HIS A 46 16.63 -5.57 6.41
CA HIS A 46 15.46 -6.43 6.28
C HIS A 46 14.70 -6.60 7.61
N ARG A 47 15.40 -6.63 8.75
CA ARG A 47 14.78 -6.65 10.10
C ARG A 47 13.98 -5.37 10.35
N GLU A 48 14.53 -4.22 10.00
CA GLU A 48 13.85 -2.92 10.10
C GLU A 48 12.62 -2.86 9.18
N HIS A 49 12.64 -3.53 8.01
CA HIS A 49 11.45 -3.68 7.17
C HIS A 49 10.40 -4.63 7.77
N ALA A 50 10.82 -5.65 8.53
CA ALA A 50 9.91 -6.57 9.21
C ALA A 50 9.10 -5.90 10.33
N GLU A 51 9.54 -4.75 10.86
CA GLU A 51 8.79 -3.98 11.85
C GLU A 51 7.62 -3.16 11.28
N TRP A 52 7.53 -3.03 9.95
CA TRP A 52 6.42 -2.33 9.32
C TRP A 52 5.23 -3.26 9.17
N THR A 53 4.23 -3.07 10.02
CA THR A 53 2.94 -3.75 9.91
C THR A 53 1.90 -2.83 9.27
N PRO A 54 0.87 -3.38 8.58
CA PRO A 54 -0.26 -2.59 8.07
C PRO A 54 -0.88 -1.70 9.14
N GLN A 55 -1.06 -2.23 10.35
CA GLN A 55 -1.64 -1.51 11.49
C GLN A 55 -0.76 -0.34 11.93
N ARG A 56 0.57 -0.50 11.92
CA ARG A 56 1.50 0.58 12.26
C ARG A 56 1.46 1.70 11.23
N LEU A 57 1.35 1.38 9.94
CA LEU A 57 1.18 2.38 8.87
C LEU A 57 -0.13 3.16 9.03
N ILE A 58 -1.23 2.47 9.31
CA ILE A 58 -2.53 3.12 9.53
C ILE A 58 -2.47 4.04 10.77
N ARG A 59 -1.93 3.56 11.90
CA ARG A 59 -1.76 4.41 13.10
C ARG A 59 -0.88 5.63 12.87
N TRP A 60 0.12 5.51 12.02
CA TRP A 60 0.94 6.67 11.67
C TRP A 60 0.15 7.66 10.81
N ALA A 61 -0.64 7.16 9.86
CA ALA A 61 -1.52 7.98 9.02
C ALA A 61 -2.58 8.74 9.83
N GLU A 62 -3.10 8.13 10.90
CA GLU A 62 -4.04 8.77 11.82
C GLU A 62 -3.48 10.04 12.48
N GLN A 63 -2.16 10.18 12.59
CA GLN A 63 -1.53 11.41 13.09
C GLN A 63 -1.72 12.59 12.14
N THR A 64 -1.83 12.33 10.83
CA THR A 64 -2.18 13.35 9.83
C THR A 64 -3.70 13.58 9.81
N GLY A 65 -4.48 12.50 9.87
CA GLY A 65 -5.93 12.58 9.99
C GLY A 65 -6.67 11.33 9.52
N PRO A 66 -8.00 11.27 9.75
CA PRO A 66 -8.82 10.10 9.47
C PRO A 66 -8.92 9.75 7.99
N ASN A 67 -8.96 10.73 7.08
CA ASN A 67 -9.02 10.47 5.64
C ASN A 67 -7.69 9.92 5.13
N THR A 68 -6.57 10.42 5.66
CA THR A 68 -5.23 9.88 5.34
C THR A 68 -5.12 8.42 5.76
N ALA A 69 -5.60 8.07 6.96
CA ALA A 69 -5.71 6.68 7.42
C ALA A 69 -6.61 5.83 6.51
N GLY A 70 -7.76 6.37 6.10
CA GLY A 70 -8.69 5.70 5.17
C GLY A 70 -8.07 5.38 3.82
N VAL A 71 -7.31 6.31 3.22
CA VAL A 71 -6.59 6.05 1.97
C VAL A 71 -5.53 4.95 2.13
N ILE A 72 -4.78 4.97 3.23
CA ILE A 72 -3.74 3.96 3.49
C ILE A 72 -4.37 2.60 3.70
N ALA A 73 -5.44 2.49 4.49
CA ALA A 73 -6.19 1.26 4.66
C ALA A 73 -6.69 0.73 3.31
N TYR A 74 -7.31 1.58 2.49
CA TYR A 74 -7.80 1.23 1.16
C TYR A 74 -6.71 0.67 0.24
N ILE A 75 -5.54 1.29 0.23
CA ILE A 75 -4.40 0.83 -0.59
C ILE A 75 -3.91 -0.54 -0.14
N LEU A 76 -3.88 -0.79 1.18
CA LEU A 76 -3.39 -2.04 1.75
C LEU A 76 -4.40 -3.18 1.54
N GLU A 77 -5.70 -2.93 1.73
CA GLU A 77 -6.78 -3.92 1.59
C GLU A 77 -6.97 -4.41 0.15
N ARG A 78 -6.75 -3.54 -0.85
CA ARG A 78 -6.86 -3.93 -2.26
C ARG A 78 -5.75 -4.86 -2.77
N ARG A 79 -4.69 -5.08 -1.99
CA ARG A 79 -3.55 -5.90 -2.40
C ARG A 79 -3.66 -7.29 -1.77
N ILE A 80 -3.40 -8.33 -2.59
CA ILE A 80 -3.29 -9.72 -2.13
C ILE A 80 -2.24 -9.84 -1.00
N HIS A 81 -1.17 -9.05 -1.09
CA HIS A 81 -0.14 -8.92 -0.06
C HIS A 81 0.00 -7.45 0.34
N PRO A 82 -0.41 -7.06 1.57
CA PRO A 82 -0.33 -5.67 2.05
C PRO A 82 1.07 -5.04 1.94
N GLN A 83 2.12 -5.87 2.06
CA GLN A 83 3.52 -5.43 1.97
C GLN A 83 3.84 -4.77 0.61
N HIS A 84 3.13 -5.15 -0.46
CA HIS A 84 3.28 -4.53 -1.78
C HIS A 84 2.76 -3.07 -1.81
N GLY A 85 1.90 -2.70 -0.86
CA GLY A 85 1.38 -1.33 -0.72
C GLY A 85 2.28 -0.42 0.11
N PHE A 86 3.21 -0.96 0.90
CA PHE A 86 3.96 -0.18 1.91
C PHE A 86 4.73 0.99 1.31
N ARG A 87 5.42 0.78 0.18
CA ARG A 87 6.16 1.86 -0.49
C ARG A 87 5.24 3.00 -0.93
N ALA A 88 4.02 2.68 -1.38
CA ALA A 88 3.05 3.69 -1.78
C ALA A 88 2.54 4.47 -0.56
N CYS A 89 2.17 3.77 0.53
CA CYS A 89 1.72 4.39 1.78
C CYS A 89 2.79 5.30 2.38
N LEU A 90 4.04 4.84 2.46
CA LEU A 90 5.17 5.64 2.93
C LEU A 90 5.41 6.87 2.05
N GLY A 91 5.26 6.72 0.73
CA GLY A 91 5.35 7.84 -0.22
C GLY A 91 4.27 8.89 0.05
N ILE A 92 3.03 8.46 0.29
CA ILE A 92 1.91 9.34 0.62
C ILE A 92 2.17 10.08 1.93
N LEU A 93 2.59 9.39 2.99
CA LEU A 93 2.92 10.02 4.27
C LEU A 93 4.07 11.03 4.13
N ARG A 94 4.99 10.83 3.18
CA ARG A 94 6.07 11.79 2.92
C ARG A 94 5.58 13.09 2.28
N LEU A 95 4.43 13.08 1.59
CA LEU A 95 3.83 14.29 1.02
C LEU A 95 3.40 15.27 2.11
N SER A 96 3.10 14.81 3.33
CA SER A 96 2.77 15.70 4.46
C SER A 96 3.92 16.65 4.79
N LYS A 97 5.17 16.19 4.64
CA LYS A 97 6.36 17.02 4.88
C LYS A 97 6.54 18.11 3.82
N GLN A 98 6.06 17.89 2.60
CA GLN A 98 6.22 18.82 1.48
C GLN A 98 5.05 19.82 1.39
N HIS A 99 3.83 19.35 1.63
CA HIS A 99 2.61 20.15 1.43
C HIS A 99 1.91 20.53 2.73
N GLY A 100 2.31 19.97 3.87
CA GLY A 100 1.64 20.13 5.16
C GLY A 100 0.56 19.06 5.39
N GLU A 101 0.36 18.71 6.66
CA GLU A 101 -0.58 17.67 7.09
C GLU A 101 -2.04 18.01 6.74
N ALA A 102 -2.47 19.25 7.01
CA ALA A 102 -3.83 19.69 6.71
C ALA A 102 -4.18 19.62 5.21
N ARG A 103 -3.22 19.94 4.33
CA ARG A 103 -3.42 19.86 2.88
C ARG A 103 -3.46 18.41 2.41
N LEU A 104 -2.61 17.55 2.96
CA LEU A 104 -2.63 16.12 2.66
C LEU A 104 -3.98 15.50 3.07
N GLU A 105 -4.48 15.83 4.25
CA GLU A 105 -5.75 15.33 4.77
C GLU A 105 -6.94 15.73 3.86
N ALA A 106 -7.01 16.98 3.42
CA ALA A 106 -8.02 17.44 2.46
C ALA A 106 -7.89 16.76 1.08
N ALA A 107 -6.65 16.52 0.62
CA ALA A 107 -6.41 15.79 -0.61
C ALA A 107 -6.86 14.32 -0.50
N CYS A 108 -6.62 13.67 0.65
CA CYS A 108 -7.08 12.33 0.95
C CYS A 108 -8.61 12.25 1.00
N GLN A 109 -9.28 13.23 1.60
CA GLN A 109 -10.75 13.33 1.57
C GLN A 109 -11.29 13.37 0.13
N ARG A 110 -10.69 14.21 -0.72
CA ARG A 110 -11.05 14.29 -2.14
C ARG A 110 -10.75 13.00 -2.90
N ALA A 111 -9.61 12.36 -2.64
CA ALA A 111 -9.23 11.11 -3.27
C ALA A 111 -10.19 9.97 -2.92
N LEU A 112 -10.66 9.90 -1.67
CA LEU A 112 -11.67 8.93 -1.23
C LEU A 112 -13.01 9.18 -1.93
N ALA A 113 -13.46 10.43 -2.00
CA ALA A 113 -14.70 10.80 -2.69
C ALA A 113 -14.69 10.44 -4.19
N LEU A 114 -13.53 10.53 -4.83
CA LEU A 114 -13.34 10.20 -6.25
C LEU A 114 -12.96 8.71 -6.50
N GLY A 115 -12.72 7.93 -5.45
CA GLY A 115 -12.15 6.58 -5.57
C GLY A 115 -10.72 6.53 -6.15
N ALA A 116 -10.03 7.68 -6.20
CA ALA A 116 -8.72 7.84 -6.83
C ALA A 116 -7.58 7.73 -5.79
N CYS A 117 -7.55 6.62 -5.05
CA CYS A 117 -6.61 6.40 -3.95
C CYS A 117 -5.28 5.81 -4.44
N SER A 118 -4.46 6.64 -5.10
CA SER A 118 -3.10 6.30 -5.51
C SER A 118 -2.12 7.43 -5.21
N TYR A 119 -0.83 7.11 -5.07
CA TYR A 119 0.21 8.12 -4.87
C TYR A 119 0.19 9.19 -5.96
N LYS A 120 0.12 8.79 -7.24
CA LYS A 120 0.09 9.72 -8.39
C LYS A 120 -1.14 10.63 -8.36
N SER A 121 -2.28 10.08 -7.96
CA SER A 121 -3.53 10.84 -7.84
C SER A 121 -3.41 11.91 -6.74
N LEU A 122 -2.92 11.54 -5.55
CA LEU A 122 -2.72 12.47 -4.45
C LEU A 122 -1.67 13.54 -4.76
N GLU A 123 -0.54 13.14 -5.35
CA GLU A 123 0.49 14.07 -5.82
C GLU A 123 -0.08 15.08 -6.82
N SER A 124 -0.89 14.62 -7.78
CA SER A 124 -1.55 15.49 -8.75
C SER A 124 -2.54 16.45 -8.08
N ILE A 125 -3.37 15.96 -7.15
CA ILE A 125 -4.33 16.79 -6.39
C ILE A 125 -3.59 17.91 -5.66
N LEU A 126 -2.53 17.57 -4.91
CA LEU A 126 -1.76 18.53 -4.11
C LEU A 126 -0.98 19.53 -4.97
N ARG A 127 -0.42 19.08 -6.09
CA ARG A 127 0.34 19.93 -7.02
C ARG A 127 -0.56 20.96 -7.71
N GLN A 128 -1.79 20.56 -8.05
CA GLN A 128 -2.76 21.43 -8.72
C GLN A 128 -3.63 22.21 -7.73
N GLY A 129 -3.52 21.97 -6.42
CA GLY A 129 -4.32 22.64 -5.39
C GLY A 129 -5.80 22.24 -5.40
N LEU A 130 -6.13 21.07 -5.96
CA LEU A 130 -7.52 20.63 -6.15
C LEU A 130 -8.20 20.27 -4.83
N GLU A 131 -7.45 20.08 -3.75
CA GLU A 131 -8.01 19.81 -2.42
C GLU A 131 -8.91 20.95 -1.90
N LYS A 132 -8.76 22.16 -2.45
CA LYS A 132 -9.54 23.35 -2.05
C LYS A 132 -10.86 23.51 -2.81
N LEU A 133 -11.00 22.82 -3.94
CA LEU A 133 -12.22 22.91 -4.74
C LEU A 133 -13.34 22.14 -4.03
N PRO A 134 -14.59 22.65 -4.08
CA PRO A 134 -15.72 21.91 -3.55
C PRO A 134 -15.76 20.51 -4.20
N LEU A 135 -15.99 19.50 -3.36
CA LEU A 135 -16.35 18.18 -3.87
C LEU A 135 -17.67 18.38 -4.58
N SER A 136 -17.68 18.23 -5.92
CA SER A 136 -18.90 18.39 -6.70
C SER A 136 -19.97 17.51 -6.06
N GLN A 137 -20.96 18.13 -5.42
CA GLN A 137 -22.19 17.43 -5.10
C GLN A 137 -22.71 16.90 -6.44
N GLN A 138 -23.08 15.63 -6.47
CA GLN A 138 -23.80 15.04 -7.59
C GLN A 138 -25.22 15.65 -7.65
N ASN A 139 -25.32 16.97 -7.79
CA ASN A 139 -26.47 17.59 -8.44
C ASN A 139 -26.18 17.53 -9.93
N LEU A 140 -26.20 16.32 -10.49
CA LEU A 140 -26.49 16.20 -11.91
C LEU A 140 -27.87 16.84 -12.08
N PRO A 141 -28.01 17.91 -12.88
CA PRO A 141 -29.34 18.39 -13.20
C PRO A 141 -30.09 17.20 -13.80
N LEU A 142 -31.27 16.90 -13.26
CA LEU A 142 -32.20 15.95 -13.87
C LEU A 142 -32.29 16.33 -15.34
N LEU A 143 -31.83 15.44 -16.22
CA LEU A 143 -31.93 15.66 -17.65
C LEU A 143 -33.42 15.81 -17.98
N PRO A 144 -33.83 16.82 -18.75
CA PRO A 144 -35.20 16.91 -19.23
C PRO A 144 -35.57 15.60 -19.95
N ASP A 145 -36.70 14.99 -19.57
CA ASP A 145 -37.19 13.75 -20.19
C ASP A 145 -37.39 13.88 -21.71
N GLU A 146 -37.57 15.12 -22.19
CA GLU A 146 -37.73 15.44 -23.61
C GLU A 146 -36.55 16.24 -24.16
N HIS A 147 -35.93 15.69 -25.20
CA HIS A 147 -34.91 16.36 -26.00
C HIS A 147 -35.37 16.47 -27.46
N ILE A 148 -35.26 17.67 -28.04
CA ILE A 148 -35.57 17.96 -29.46
C ILE A 148 -34.81 17.06 -30.46
N ASN A 149 -33.71 16.42 -30.01
CA ASN A 149 -32.88 15.55 -30.82
C ASN A 149 -33.26 14.05 -30.73
N LEU A 150 -34.21 13.67 -29.87
CA LEU A 150 -34.74 12.30 -29.85
C LEU A 150 -35.71 12.13 -31.03
N ARG A 151 -35.22 11.53 -32.12
CA ARG A 151 -36.07 11.14 -33.25
C ARG A 151 -36.76 9.82 -32.89
N GLY A 152 -38.08 9.89 -32.73
CA GLY A 152 -38.91 8.74 -32.39
C GLY A 152 -38.95 7.67 -33.50
N PRO A 153 -39.55 6.51 -33.22
CA PRO A 153 -39.60 5.36 -34.14
C PRO A 153 -40.25 5.64 -35.50
N GLY A 154 -41.00 6.74 -35.68
CA GLY A 154 -41.52 7.18 -36.98
C GLY A 154 -40.49 7.83 -37.91
N TYR A 155 -39.22 8.00 -37.49
CA TYR A 155 -38.17 8.56 -38.35
C TYR A 155 -37.49 7.54 -39.27
N TYR A 156 -37.56 6.25 -38.93
CA TYR A 156 -37.02 5.17 -39.76
C TYR A 156 -38.18 4.46 -40.48
N HIS A 157 -38.38 4.80 -41.75
CA HIS A 157 -39.26 4.10 -42.68
C HIS A 157 -38.43 3.42 -43.77
#